data_AF-A0A970V0U9-F1
#
_entry.id   AF-A0A970V0U9-F1
#
_cell.length_a   1.000
_cell.length_b   1.000
_cell.length_c   1.000
_cell.angle_alpha   90.00
_cell.angle_beta   90.00
_cell.angle_gamma   90.00
#
_symmetry.space_group_name_H-M   'P 1'
#
loop_
_entity.id
_entity.type
_entity.pdbx_description
1 polymer ?
#
loop_
_entity_poly.entity_id
_entity_poly.type
_entity_poly.pdbx_seq_one_letter_code
_entity_poly.pdbx_strand_id
1 'polypeptide(L)'
;MQRRYSGSIMRATVTVVCLLTLAAGVAGSRELPTGYHEDLRVEVTNSVAAPIRASRDGGESWRVVGRTLRPAQAVNRQAYRAASWVPASTVAATAVNAIHLKITNHPETGRALAFSLIPRGAIAGDAELSASLVTDFNPGAGLFGGLGPTVGSPVRLWQEGAWTALPADYVPREGDRWLIVRMVPDRAVRYVDLENVFGGRITVTYADGEQEVVGHVLTPVTGIGRFAGTRGAGPGRLRANHAGVLDVSTAPEGLVGGFQIIPWDHANDSEMYYVRTNRQWMVVGPVDMREGSWASQPPLFWGTFYPSYRASDLEYDDWAQRLLSRALVLVRRGQGDWEPMPRIAFSRQAPVDSPRPQAGVWLIHEPPSVYQPLPPAAGSALADIRAFRFSLPLTGFWPEEGESDGAAED
;
A
#
# COMPACT_ATOMS: atom_id res chain seq x y z
N MET A 1 -35.00 -13.22 -86.48
CA MET A 1 -34.73 -11.76 -86.54
C MET A 1 -34.88 -11.20 -85.13
N GLN A 2 -33.79 -11.15 -84.35
CA GLN A 2 -33.50 -10.14 -83.33
C GLN A 2 -32.20 -10.50 -82.60
N ARG A 3 -31.24 -9.58 -82.71
CA ARG A 3 -29.97 -9.53 -81.98
C ARG A 3 -30.23 -9.38 -80.48
N ARG A 4 -29.28 -9.80 -79.61
CA ARG A 4 -28.45 -8.87 -78.79
C ARG A 4 -27.61 -9.54 -77.69
N TYR A 5 -26.42 -8.94 -77.51
CA TYR A 5 -25.50 -8.85 -76.34
C TYR A 5 -24.93 -10.17 -75.76
N SER A 6 -23.65 -10.51 -75.98
CA SER A 6 -22.37 -9.89 -75.53
C SER A 6 -22.20 -9.82 -74.02
N GLY A 7 -21.13 -10.46 -73.52
CA GLY A 7 -20.67 -10.31 -72.14
C GLY A 7 -19.89 -11.53 -71.64
N SER A 8 -18.60 -11.59 -71.97
CA SER A 8 -17.64 -12.53 -71.36
C SER A 8 -17.51 -12.23 -69.87
N ILE A 9 -17.90 -13.17 -69.00
CA ILE A 9 -17.68 -13.08 -67.55
C ILE A 9 -16.44 -13.88 -67.19
N MET A 10 -15.42 -13.14 -66.79
CA MET A 10 -14.16 -13.61 -66.22
C MET A 10 -14.44 -14.41 -64.95
N ARG A 11 -14.06 -15.70 -64.94
CA ARG A 11 -14.16 -16.57 -63.75
C ARG A 11 -13.06 -16.18 -62.76
N ALA A 12 -13.43 -15.48 -61.69
CA ALA A 12 -12.56 -15.27 -60.53
C ALA A 12 -12.66 -16.48 -59.60
N THR A 13 -11.58 -17.25 -59.49
CA THR A 13 -11.42 -18.32 -58.51
C THR A 13 -11.17 -17.71 -57.14
N VAL A 14 -12.20 -17.66 -56.29
CA VAL A 14 -12.05 -17.25 -54.88
C VAL A 14 -11.53 -18.47 -54.10
N THR A 15 -10.26 -18.42 -53.73
CA THR A 15 -9.66 -19.36 -52.76
C THR A 15 -10.03 -18.87 -51.37
N VAL A 16 -10.92 -19.58 -50.69
CA VAL A 16 -11.25 -19.33 -49.27
C VAL A 16 -10.13 -19.92 -48.43
N VAL A 17 -9.24 -19.06 -47.93
CA VAL A 17 -8.27 -19.41 -46.89
C VAL A 17 -8.99 -19.30 -45.55
N CYS A 18 -9.33 -20.45 -44.94
CA CYS A 18 -9.77 -20.52 -43.56
C CYS A 18 -8.57 -20.27 -42.64
N LEU A 19 -8.34 -19.01 -42.27
CA LEU A 19 -7.50 -18.64 -41.14
C LEU A 19 -8.28 -18.88 -39.85
N LEU A 20 -8.02 -20.02 -39.20
CA LEU A 20 -8.36 -20.25 -37.79
C LEU A 20 -7.52 -19.31 -36.93
N THR A 21 -8.01 -18.10 -36.67
CA THR A 21 -7.48 -17.24 -35.61
C THR A 21 -7.99 -17.75 -34.27
N LEU A 22 -7.13 -18.45 -33.53
CA LEU A 22 -7.24 -18.57 -32.07
C LEU A 22 -7.11 -17.16 -31.47
N ALA A 23 -8.23 -16.50 -31.25
CA ALA A 23 -8.29 -15.30 -30.44
C ALA A 23 -8.15 -15.72 -28.97
N ALA A 24 -6.90 -15.82 -28.49
CA ALA A 24 -6.63 -15.72 -27.06
C ALA A 24 -7.03 -14.29 -26.63
N GLY A 25 -7.98 -14.19 -25.70
CA GLY A 25 -8.53 -12.93 -25.23
C GLY A 25 -7.44 -12.08 -24.56
N VAL A 26 -6.94 -11.08 -25.28
CA VAL A 26 -6.12 -10.02 -24.68
C VAL A 26 -7.09 -9.11 -23.92
N ALA A 27 -7.07 -9.26 -22.60
CA ALA A 27 -7.83 -8.44 -21.66
C ALA A 27 -7.60 -6.96 -21.94
N GLY A 28 -8.69 -6.18 -21.96
CA GLY A 28 -8.66 -4.74 -22.26
C GLY A 28 -7.63 -4.00 -21.41
N SER A 29 -6.50 -3.64 -22.00
CA SER A 29 -5.47 -2.85 -21.36
C SER A 29 -5.90 -1.39 -21.38
N ARG A 30 -6.42 -0.88 -20.25
CA ARG A 30 -6.11 0.51 -19.91
C ARG A 30 -4.58 0.58 -19.82
N GLU A 31 -3.97 1.44 -20.64
CA GLU A 31 -2.51 1.63 -20.70
C GLU A 31 -1.96 1.73 -19.28
N LEU A 32 -0.93 0.92 -18.99
CA LEU A 32 -0.20 1.01 -17.72
C LEU A 32 0.34 2.45 -17.59
N PRO A 33 0.40 3.02 -16.37
CA PRO A 33 1.04 4.31 -16.18
C PRO A 33 2.45 4.27 -16.80
N THR A 34 2.79 5.24 -17.64
CA THR A 34 4.14 5.32 -18.24
C THR A 34 5.20 5.34 -17.14
N GLY A 35 6.25 4.54 -17.28
CA GLY A 35 7.29 4.41 -16.25
C GLY A 35 6.98 3.39 -15.15
N TYR A 36 5.95 2.56 -15.32
CA TYR A 36 5.60 1.47 -14.42
C TYR A 36 5.32 0.18 -15.18
N HIS A 37 5.67 -0.96 -14.57
CA HIS A 37 5.31 -2.29 -15.03
C HIS A 37 4.54 -3.04 -13.95
N GLU A 38 3.85 -4.09 -14.39
CA GLU A 38 3.22 -5.04 -13.50
C GLU A 38 4.28 -5.94 -12.86
N ASP A 39 4.24 -6.05 -11.54
CA ASP A 39 5.08 -6.98 -10.77
C ASP A 39 4.29 -8.20 -10.29
N LEU A 40 3.03 -8.00 -9.87
CA LEU A 40 2.11 -9.09 -9.60
C LEU A 40 0.66 -8.67 -9.83
N ARG A 41 -0.23 -9.65 -9.92
CA ARG A 41 -1.67 -9.44 -9.85
C ARG A 41 -2.33 -10.40 -8.86
N VAL A 42 -3.40 -9.93 -8.24
CA VAL A 42 -4.22 -10.72 -7.31
C VAL A 42 -5.66 -10.72 -7.78
N GLU A 43 -6.23 -11.91 -7.91
CA GLU A 43 -7.66 -12.11 -8.08
C GLU A 43 -8.30 -12.39 -6.71
N VAL A 44 -9.31 -11.59 -6.35
CA VAL A 44 -10.10 -11.74 -5.13
C VAL A 44 -11.55 -12.02 -5.52
N THR A 45 -12.09 -13.13 -5.06
CA THR A 45 -13.52 -13.46 -5.25
C THR A 45 -14.30 -13.10 -4.00
N ASN A 46 -15.31 -12.25 -4.15
CA ASN A 46 -16.18 -11.76 -3.09
C ASN A 46 -17.27 -12.78 -2.75
N SER A 47 -16.90 -13.97 -2.30
CA SER A 47 -17.85 -14.99 -1.84
C SER A 47 -17.22 -15.85 -0.75
N VAL A 48 -18.02 -16.39 0.16
CA VAL A 48 -17.53 -17.18 1.29
C VAL A 48 -16.73 -18.40 0.79
N ALA A 49 -15.60 -18.66 1.45
CA ALA A 49 -14.63 -19.71 1.13
C ALA A 49 -14.02 -19.66 -0.28
N ALA A 50 -14.29 -18.61 -1.05
CA ALA A 50 -13.75 -18.48 -2.40
C ALA A 50 -12.23 -18.24 -2.36
N PRO A 51 -11.47 -18.80 -3.30
CA PRO A 51 -10.02 -18.65 -3.32
C PRO A 51 -9.62 -17.22 -3.68
N ILE A 52 -8.59 -16.74 -3.00
CA ILE A 52 -7.78 -15.60 -3.39
C ILE A 52 -6.58 -16.15 -4.13
N ARG A 53 -6.32 -15.63 -5.34
CA ARG A 53 -5.26 -16.13 -6.21
C ARG A 53 -4.27 -15.04 -6.56
N ALA A 54 -3.00 -15.39 -6.68
CA ALA A 54 -1.96 -14.48 -7.14
C ALA A 54 -1.27 -15.04 -8.39
N SER A 55 -0.74 -14.13 -9.21
CA SER A 55 -0.01 -14.41 -10.45
C SER A 55 1.15 -13.42 -10.60
N ARG A 56 2.25 -13.89 -11.20
CA ARG A 56 3.44 -13.09 -11.53
C ARG A 56 3.77 -13.05 -13.02
N ASP A 57 3.02 -13.76 -13.84
CA ASP A 57 3.25 -13.94 -15.27
C ASP A 57 2.08 -13.38 -16.10
N GLY A 58 1.45 -12.31 -15.60
CA GLY A 58 0.34 -11.69 -16.31
C GLY A 58 -0.92 -12.55 -16.38
N GLY A 59 -1.06 -13.55 -15.51
CA GLY A 59 -2.24 -14.40 -15.37
C GLY A 59 -2.18 -15.69 -16.19
N GLU A 60 -1.00 -16.07 -16.67
CA GLU A 60 -0.76 -17.35 -17.33
C GLU A 60 -0.84 -18.50 -16.31
N SER A 61 -0.30 -18.30 -15.10
CA SER A 61 -0.42 -19.23 -13.98
C SER A 61 -0.94 -18.55 -12.71
N TRP A 62 -1.69 -19.30 -11.91
CA TRP A 62 -2.32 -18.79 -10.69
C TRP A 62 -2.07 -19.73 -9.52
N ARG A 63 -1.66 -19.16 -8.39
CA ARG A 63 -1.56 -19.86 -7.10
C ARG A 63 -2.67 -19.40 -6.17
N VAL A 64 -3.30 -20.35 -5.48
CA VAL A 64 -4.19 -20.02 -4.35
C VAL A 64 -3.31 -19.60 -3.18
N VAL A 65 -3.50 -18.38 -2.70
CA VAL A 65 -2.69 -17.80 -1.62
C VAL A 65 -3.48 -17.55 -0.35
N GLY A 66 -4.82 -17.61 -0.42
CA GLY A 66 -5.70 -17.45 0.72
C GLY A 66 -7.16 -17.63 0.31
N ARG A 67 -8.09 -17.26 1.19
CA ARG A 67 -9.53 -17.40 0.99
C ARG A 67 -10.32 -16.23 1.58
N THR A 68 -11.49 -16.01 1.03
CA THR A 68 -12.47 -15.08 1.55
C THR A 68 -13.26 -15.73 2.68
N LEU A 69 -13.26 -15.12 3.87
CA LEU A 69 -14.09 -15.55 5.01
C LEU A 69 -15.48 -14.89 4.99
N ARG A 70 -15.55 -13.63 4.55
CA ARG A 70 -16.81 -12.88 4.51
C ARG A 70 -16.82 -11.90 3.34
N PRO A 71 -17.91 -11.82 2.56
CA PRO A 71 -18.00 -10.88 1.45
C PRO A 71 -18.33 -9.45 1.90
N ALA A 72 -17.84 -8.48 1.14
CA ALA A 72 -18.30 -7.09 1.20
C ALA A 72 -19.65 -6.96 0.48
N GLN A 73 -20.56 -6.15 1.04
CA GLN A 73 -21.92 -5.96 0.50
C GLN A 73 -22.35 -4.49 0.48
N ALA A 74 -21.46 -3.58 0.85
CA ALA A 74 -21.73 -2.16 0.95
C ALA A 74 -20.51 -1.34 0.54
N VAL A 75 -20.71 -0.02 0.52
CA VAL A 75 -19.68 0.98 0.23
C VAL A 75 -19.55 1.89 1.45
N ASN A 76 -18.32 2.15 1.88
CA ASN A 76 -18.02 3.23 2.80
C ASN A 76 -18.16 4.56 2.04
N ARG A 77 -19.15 5.36 2.45
CA ARG A 77 -19.48 6.66 1.83
C ARG A 77 -18.71 7.84 2.43
N GLN A 78 -17.95 7.59 3.49
CA GLN A 78 -17.20 8.58 4.26
C GLN A 78 -15.75 8.12 4.47
N ALA A 79 -15.13 7.57 3.42
CA ALA A 79 -13.71 7.20 3.49
C ALA A 79 -12.84 8.43 3.81
N TYR A 80 -11.66 8.18 4.39
CA TYR A 80 -10.70 9.21 4.79
C TYR A 80 -10.37 10.17 3.63
N ARG A 81 -10.08 11.44 3.98
CA ARG A 81 -9.95 12.54 3.01
C ARG A 81 -9.00 12.22 1.85
N ALA A 82 -7.83 11.68 2.19
CA ALA A 82 -6.76 11.42 1.24
C ALA A 82 -7.11 10.37 0.18
N ALA A 83 -8.10 9.50 0.42
CA ALA A 83 -8.58 8.58 -0.60
C ALA A 83 -9.17 9.32 -1.82
N SER A 84 -9.62 10.56 -1.66
CA SER A 84 -10.16 11.35 -2.77
C SER A 84 -9.10 11.75 -3.81
N TRP A 85 -7.81 11.65 -3.47
CA TRP A 85 -6.68 12.11 -4.27
C TRP A 85 -6.11 11.08 -5.25
N VAL A 86 -6.50 9.81 -5.14
CA VAL A 86 -6.13 8.79 -6.14
C VAL A 86 -7.18 8.69 -7.26
N PRO A 87 -6.86 8.21 -8.46
CA PRO A 87 -7.86 7.97 -9.50
C PRO A 87 -8.94 6.96 -9.08
N ALA A 88 -10.14 7.07 -9.66
CA ALA A 88 -11.18 6.05 -9.54
C ALA A 88 -10.66 4.67 -9.99
N SER A 89 -11.21 3.60 -9.39
CA SER A 89 -10.82 2.21 -9.69
C SER A 89 -9.35 1.89 -9.41
N THR A 90 -8.82 2.40 -8.29
CA THR A 90 -7.44 2.12 -7.85
C THR A 90 -7.39 1.85 -6.34
N VAL A 91 -6.27 1.27 -5.89
CA VAL A 91 -5.94 1.14 -4.48
C VAL A 91 -5.62 2.51 -3.90
N ALA A 92 -6.43 2.95 -2.92
CA ALA A 92 -6.26 4.22 -2.24
C ALA A 92 -5.33 4.13 -1.01
N ALA A 93 -5.24 2.95 -0.40
CA ALA A 93 -4.31 2.66 0.68
C ALA A 93 -3.96 1.17 0.71
N THR A 94 -2.76 0.90 1.20
CA THR A 94 -2.25 -0.43 1.52
C THR A 94 -1.69 -0.40 2.93
N ALA A 95 -2.06 -1.36 3.78
CA ALA A 95 -1.66 -1.43 5.17
C ALA A 95 -1.65 -2.86 5.68
N VAL A 96 -0.92 -3.10 6.77
CA VAL A 96 -0.89 -4.40 7.45
C VAL A 96 -2.26 -4.87 7.96
N ASN A 97 -3.24 -3.96 8.05
CA ASN A 97 -4.56 -4.25 8.60
C ASN A 97 -5.74 -3.93 7.66
N ALA A 98 -5.49 -3.34 6.49
CA ALA A 98 -6.54 -3.05 5.50
C ALA A 98 -5.94 -2.64 4.15
N ILE A 99 -6.65 -2.95 3.07
CA ILE A 99 -6.43 -2.37 1.73
C ILE A 99 -7.72 -1.66 1.35
N HIS A 100 -7.64 -0.37 1.02
CA HIS A 100 -8.80 0.42 0.63
C HIS A 100 -8.86 0.57 -0.89
N LEU A 101 -9.98 0.18 -1.50
CA LEU A 101 -10.21 0.19 -2.94
C LEU A 101 -11.19 1.32 -3.29
N LYS A 102 -10.74 2.29 -4.06
CA LYS A 102 -11.57 3.43 -4.45
C LYS A 102 -12.46 3.08 -5.62
N ILE A 103 -13.74 3.39 -5.47
CA ILE A 103 -14.73 3.35 -6.54
C ILE A 103 -14.69 4.68 -7.30
N THR A 104 -15.07 5.78 -6.63
CA THR A 104 -15.10 7.13 -7.19
C THR A 104 -15.07 8.17 -6.05
N ASN A 105 -15.25 9.45 -6.37
CA ASN A 105 -15.56 10.49 -5.38
C ASN A 105 -17.07 10.75 -5.38
N HIS A 106 -17.64 10.95 -4.19
CA HIS A 106 -19.01 11.39 -4.01
C HIS A 106 -19.18 12.77 -4.67
N PRO A 107 -20.17 12.97 -5.55
CA PRO A 107 -20.28 14.19 -6.36
C PRO A 107 -20.48 15.46 -5.51
N GLU A 108 -21.22 15.35 -4.40
CA GLU A 108 -21.52 16.50 -3.54
C GLU A 108 -20.43 16.80 -2.51
N THR A 109 -19.94 15.78 -1.78
CA THR A 109 -19.01 15.98 -0.66
C THR A 109 -17.54 15.92 -1.07
N GLY A 110 -17.24 15.39 -2.26
CA GLY A 110 -15.88 15.11 -2.73
C GLY A 110 -15.16 13.98 -1.98
N ARG A 111 -15.80 13.34 -0.98
CA ARG A 111 -15.22 12.19 -0.25
C ARG A 111 -15.13 10.99 -1.15
N ALA A 112 -14.12 10.15 -0.94
CA ALA A 112 -14.05 8.89 -1.68
C ALA A 112 -15.19 7.96 -1.27
N LEU A 113 -15.76 7.29 -2.26
CA LEU A 113 -16.57 6.09 -2.11
C LEU A 113 -15.63 4.90 -2.26
N ALA A 114 -15.55 4.04 -1.24
CA ALA A 114 -14.59 2.95 -1.20
C ALA A 114 -15.15 1.71 -0.51
N PHE A 115 -14.50 0.58 -0.73
CA PHE A 115 -14.67 -0.64 0.06
C PHE A 115 -13.28 -1.20 0.38
N SER A 116 -13.19 -2.17 1.29
CA SER A 116 -11.90 -2.62 1.80
C SER A 116 -11.73 -4.13 1.70
N LEU A 117 -10.48 -4.58 1.65
CA LEU A 117 -10.08 -5.92 2.04
C LEU A 117 -9.47 -5.82 3.44
N ILE A 118 -9.82 -6.73 4.34
CA ILE A 118 -9.27 -6.78 5.70
C ILE A 118 -8.80 -8.19 6.08
N PRO A 119 -7.76 -8.31 6.92
CA PRO A 119 -7.32 -9.60 7.45
C PRO A 119 -8.37 -10.15 8.43
N ARG A 120 -8.17 -11.39 8.86
CA ARG A 120 -8.96 -11.95 9.96
C ARG A 120 -8.69 -11.21 11.27
N GLY A 121 -9.65 -11.28 12.19
CA GLY A 121 -9.54 -10.72 13.53
C GLY A 121 -10.20 -9.35 13.67
N ALA A 122 -9.65 -8.52 14.56
CA ALA A 122 -10.25 -7.24 14.93
C ALA A 122 -10.12 -6.21 13.80
N ILE A 123 -11.23 -5.50 13.53
CA ILE A 123 -11.27 -4.39 12.59
C ILE A 123 -10.54 -3.19 13.21
N ALA A 124 -9.63 -2.58 12.45
CA ALA A 124 -8.89 -1.40 12.88
C ALA A 124 -8.88 -0.33 11.77
N GLY A 125 -8.86 0.95 12.15
CA GLY A 125 -8.87 2.08 11.22
C GLY A 125 -10.26 2.36 10.64
N ASP A 126 -10.30 2.84 9.40
CA ASP A 126 -11.52 3.34 8.72
C ASP A 126 -12.30 2.25 7.97
N ALA A 127 -11.98 0.98 8.21
CA ALA A 127 -12.69 -0.13 7.61
C ALA A 127 -14.05 -0.36 8.31
N GLU A 128 -15.10 -0.54 7.53
CA GLU A 128 -16.44 -0.90 8.00
C GLU A 128 -16.76 -2.33 7.56
N LEU A 129 -17.27 -3.17 8.46
CA LEU A 129 -17.45 -4.60 8.20
C LEU A 129 -18.41 -4.90 7.04
N SER A 130 -19.45 -4.10 6.86
CA SER A 130 -20.39 -4.26 5.73
C SER A 130 -19.75 -3.87 4.40
N ALA A 131 -18.84 -2.90 4.41
CA ALA A 131 -18.08 -2.42 3.26
C ALA A 131 -16.69 -3.05 3.14
N SER A 132 -16.47 -4.20 3.77
CA SER A 132 -15.19 -4.90 3.74
C SER A 132 -15.34 -6.39 3.47
N LEU A 133 -14.45 -6.92 2.64
CA LEU A 133 -14.23 -8.36 2.48
C LEU A 133 -13.24 -8.79 3.55
N VAL A 134 -13.60 -9.80 4.34
CA VAL A 134 -12.70 -10.41 5.33
C VAL A 134 -11.99 -11.59 4.70
N THR A 135 -10.67 -11.65 4.84
CA THR A 135 -9.81 -12.74 4.35
C THR A 135 -9.32 -13.62 5.50
N ASP A 136 -8.73 -14.76 5.18
CA ASP A 136 -8.09 -15.67 6.15
C ASP A 136 -6.64 -15.29 6.51
N PHE A 137 -6.10 -14.23 5.91
CA PHE A 137 -4.75 -13.74 6.21
C PHE A 137 -4.65 -13.13 7.61
N ASN A 138 -3.50 -13.35 8.25
CA ASN A 138 -3.08 -12.56 9.40
C ASN A 138 -2.73 -11.11 8.99
N PRO A 139 -2.89 -10.12 9.90
CA PRO A 139 -2.35 -8.79 9.68
C PRO A 139 -0.85 -8.83 9.34
N GLY A 140 -0.43 -8.05 8.34
CA GLY A 140 0.95 -7.99 7.88
C GLY A 140 1.40 -9.16 6.98
N ALA A 141 0.54 -10.13 6.72
CA ALA A 141 0.84 -11.30 5.89
C ALA A 141 -0.02 -11.32 4.61
N GLY A 142 0.38 -12.13 3.63
CA GLY A 142 -0.29 -12.29 2.34
C GLY A 142 -0.52 -10.95 1.66
N LEU A 143 -1.80 -10.65 1.37
CA LEU A 143 -2.22 -9.37 0.78
C LEU A 143 -1.89 -8.15 1.65
N PHE A 144 -1.80 -8.31 2.97
CA PHE A 144 -1.45 -7.23 3.89
C PHE A 144 0.07 -7.17 4.14
N GLY A 145 0.84 -7.97 3.40
CA GLY A 145 2.29 -8.07 3.43
C GLY A 145 2.86 -8.12 2.01
N GLY A 146 3.80 -9.05 1.78
CA GLY A 146 4.58 -9.13 0.53
C GLY A 146 3.79 -9.33 -0.78
N LEU A 147 2.52 -9.79 -0.72
CA LEU A 147 1.62 -9.88 -1.88
C LEU A 147 0.72 -8.65 -2.06
N GLY A 148 0.82 -7.68 -1.16
CA GLY A 148 -0.01 -6.49 -1.15
C GLY A 148 0.27 -5.54 -2.31
N PRO A 149 -0.74 -4.78 -2.76
CA PRO A 149 -0.57 -3.78 -3.81
C PRO A 149 0.11 -2.51 -3.29
N THR A 150 0.57 -1.69 -4.23
CA THR A 150 1.00 -0.31 -3.98
C THR A 150 -0.17 0.67 -4.14
N VAL A 151 -0.06 1.86 -3.54
CA VAL A 151 -1.03 2.95 -3.78
C VAL A 151 -1.05 3.29 -5.27
N GLY A 152 -2.25 3.39 -5.85
CA GLY A 152 -2.44 3.64 -7.28
C GLY A 152 -2.55 2.38 -8.15
N SER A 153 -2.33 1.20 -7.58
CA SER A 153 -2.54 -0.08 -8.27
C SER A 153 -3.96 -0.16 -8.85
N PRO A 154 -4.15 -0.45 -10.15
CA PRO A 154 -5.46 -0.59 -10.76
C PRO A 154 -6.28 -1.72 -10.13
N VAL A 155 -7.56 -1.44 -9.92
CA VAL A 155 -8.57 -2.42 -9.51
C VAL A 155 -9.52 -2.61 -10.67
N ARG A 156 -9.82 -3.85 -11.04
CA ARG A 156 -10.74 -4.18 -12.13
C ARG A 156 -11.80 -5.16 -11.65
N LEU A 157 -12.97 -5.09 -12.24
CA LEU A 157 -14.09 -5.98 -11.99
C LEU A 157 -14.26 -6.92 -13.18
N TRP A 158 -14.54 -8.19 -12.90
CA TRP A 158 -14.94 -9.13 -13.95
C TRP A 158 -16.39 -8.88 -14.34
N GLN A 159 -16.64 -8.46 -15.58
CA GLN A 159 -17.97 -8.27 -16.13
C GLN A 159 -18.01 -8.79 -17.56
N GLU A 160 -19.04 -9.56 -17.91
CA GLU A 160 -19.34 -9.97 -19.29
C GLU A 160 -18.14 -10.60 -20.04
N GLY A 161 -17.29 -11.34 -19.33
CA GLY A 161 -16.12 -12.00 -19.92
C GLY A 161 -14.86 -11.14 -20.02
N ALA A 162 -14.86 -9.93 -19.45
CA ALA A 162 -13.74 -9.00 -19.49
C ALA A 162 -13.45 -8.35 -18.12
N TRP A 163 -12.20 -7.90 -17.95
CA TRP A 163 -11.79 -7.09 -16.80
C TRP A 163 -11.99 -5.60 -17.12
N THR A 164 -12.94 -4.95 -16.44
CA THR A 164 -13.30 -3.54 -16.63
C THR A 164 -12.98 -2.71 -15.40
N ALA A 165 -12.92 -1.38 -15.52
CA ALA A 165 -12.83 -0.51 -14.34
C ALA A 165 -14.13 -0.59 -13.52
N LEU A 166 -14.04 -0.35 -12.21
CA LEU A 166 -15.20 -0.25 -11.34
C LEU A 166 -16.12 0.90 -11.83
N PRO A 167 -17.42 0.63 -12.08
CA PRO A 167 -18.39 1.69 -12.37
C PRO A 167 -18.46 2.70 -11.21
N ALA A 168 -18.79 3.97 -11.52
CA ALA A 168 -18.86 5.02 -10.50
C ALA A 168 -19.96 4.78 -9.44
N ASP A 169 -21.01 4.05 -9.81
CA ASP A 169 -22.13 3.63 -8.97
C ASP A 169 -21.97 2.20 -8.43
N TYR A 170 -20.79 1.60 -8.57
CA TYR A 170 -20.52 0.24 -8.14
C TYR A 170 -20.78 0.05 -6.64
N VAL A 171 -21.42 -1.06 -6.30
CA VAL A 171 -21.59 -1.55 -4.93
C VAL A 171 -21.16 -3.02 -4.93
N PRO A 172 -20.24 -3.43 -4.02
CA PRO A 172 -19.85 -4.83 -3.88
C PRO A 172 -21.05 -5.76 -3.69
N ARG A 173 -21.06 -6.86 -4.44
CA ARG A 173 -22.04 -7.93 -4.34
C ARG A 173 -21.34 -9.27 -4.22
N GLU A 174 -21.99 -10.19 -3.52
CA GLU A 174 -21.47 -11.55 -3.45
C GLU A 174 -21.37 -12.16 -4.85
N GLY A 175 -20.23 -12.81 -5.12
CA GLY A 175 -19.87 -13.37 -6.42
C GLY A 175 -19.03 -12.46 -7.30
N ASP A 176 -18.87 -11.17 -6.96
CA ASP A 176 -17.98 -10.27 -7.68
C ASP A 176 -16.53 -10.80 -7.67
N ARG A 177 -15.81 -10.58 -8.76
CA ARG A 177 -14.38 -10.90 -8.86
C ARG A 177 -13.60 -9.63 -9.15
N TRP A 178 -12.60 -9.35 -8.32
CA TRP A 178 -11.71 -8.21 -8.48
C TRP A 178 -10.32 -8.65 -8.88
N LEU A 179 -9.74 -7.96 -9.85
CA LEU A 179 -8.33 -8.08 -10.20
C LEU A 179 -7.61 -6.82 -9.73
N ILE A 180 -6.65 -6.98 -8.83
CA ILE A 180 -5.79 -5.91 -8.33
C ILE A 180 -4.41 -6.12 -8.96
N VAL A 181 -3.93 -5.14 -9.72
CA VAL A 181 -2.66 -5.22 -10.45
C VAL A 181 -1.64 -4.34 -9.76
N ARG A 182 -0.61 -4.94 -9.16
CA ARG A 182 0.47 -4.21 -8.50
C ARG A 182 1.39 -3.62 -9.55
N MET A 183 1.39 -2.29 -9.60
CA MET A 183 2.28 -1.50 -10.45
C MET A 183 3.48 -1.04 -9.63
N VAL A 184 4.68 -1.26 -10.15
CA VAL A 184 5.94 -0.77 -9.56
C VAL A 184 6.72 0.06 -10.58
N PRO A 185 7.57 1.00 -10.16
CA PRO A 185 8.33 1.83 -11.08
C PRO A 185 9.28 0.99 -11.94
N ASP A 186 9.40 1.31 -13.23
CA ASP A 186 10.38 0.69 -14.14
C ASP A 186 11.80 0.91 -13.63
N ARG A 187 12.03 2.09 -13.07
CA ARG A 187 13.28 2.42 -12.41
C ARG A 187 13.23 2.00 -10.95
N ALA A 188 13.78 0.84 -10.65
CA ALA A 188 13.79 0.28 -9.30
C ALA A 188 14.45 1.24 -8.29
N VAL A 189 13.71 1.59 -7.25
CA VAL A 189 14.18 2.38 -6.12
C VAL A 189 14.85 1.46 -5.11
N ARG A 190 16.08 1.80 -4.70
CA ARG A 190 16.83 1.05 -3.69
C ARG A 190 16.68 1.67 -2.30
N TYR A 191 16.87 2.99 -2.22
CA TYR A 191 16.77 3.74 -0.97
C TYR A 191 15.96 5.03 -1.16
N VAL A 192 15.21 5.40 -0.13
CA VAL A 192 14.71 6.77 0.05
C VAL A 192 15.22 7.29 1.38
N ASP A 193 16.12 8.27 1.34
CA ASP A 193 16.73 8.86 2.51
C ASP A 193 16.08 10.22 2.82
N LEU A 194 15.67 10.43 4.06
CA LEU A 194 15.08 11.68 4.55
C LEU A 194 15.95 12.25 5.65
N GLU A 195 16.55 13.42 5.43
CA GLU A 195 17.26 14.16 6.47
C GLU A 195 16.25 14.78 7.45
N ASN A 196 16.22 14.30 8.69
CA ASN A 196 15.24 14.67 9.72
C ASN A 196 15.58 16.02 10.37
N VAL A 197 15.62 17.07 9.55
CA VAL A 197 15.84 18.46 9.93
C VAL A 197 15.02 19.35 8.99
N PHE A 198 14.69 20.56 9.43
CA PHE A 198 14.06 21.53 8.54
C PHE A 198 14.96 21.83 7.32
N GLY A 199 14.40 21.76 6.12
CA GLY A 199 15.12 21.89 4.84
C GLY A 199 15.93 20.66 4.44
N GLY A 200 15.91 19.60 5.26
CA GLY A 200 16.63 18.36 4.99
C GLY A 200 16.19 17.73 3.66
N ARG A 201 17.14 17.21 2.90
CA ARG A 201 16.89 16.61 1.58
C ARG A 201 16.18 15.27 1.70
N ILE A 202 15.32 15.00 0.72
CA ILE A 202 14.74 13.70 0.44
C ILE A 202 15.42 13.18 -0.82
N THR A 203 16.24 12.15 -0.67
CA THR A 203 17.08 11.62 -1.77
C THR A 203 16.64 10.21 -2.12
N VAL A 204 16.34 9.96 -3.38
CA VAL A 204 16.10 8.63 -3.94
C VAL A 204 17.41 8.10 -4.48
N THR A 205 17.79 6.88 -4.11
CA THR A 205 18.87 6.13 -4.76
C THR A 205 18.24 4.99 -5.55
N TYR A 206 18.53 4.94 -6.84
CA TYR A 206 18.02 3.89 -7.74
C TYR A 206 18.95 2.67 -7.76
N ALA A 207 18.48 1.56 -8.33
CA ALA A 207 19.25 0.31 -8.40
C ALA A 207 20.54 0.42 -9.22
N ASP A 208 20.58 1.35 -10.19
CA ASP A 208 21.76 1.70 -10.99
C ASP A 208 22.81 2.53 -10.22
N GLY A 209 22.47 2.99 -9.02
CA GLY A 209 23.33 3.81 -8.16
C GLY A 209 23.18 5.32 -8.34
N GLU A 210 22.41 5.79 -9.32
CA GLU A 210 22.11 7.22 -9.45
C GLU A 210 21.27 7.72 -8.28
N GLN A 211 21.42 9.02 -8.00
CA GLN A 211 20.74 9.69 -6.91
C GLN A 211 20.02 10.94 -7.38
N GLU A 212 18.83 11.18 -6.84
CA GLU A 212 18.00 12.32 -7.16
C GLU A 212 17.42 12.91 -5.88
N VAL A 213 17.49 14.23 -5.73
CA VAL A 213 16.77 14.95 -4.67
C VAL A 213 15.36 15.21 -5.17
N VAL A 214 14.37 14.62 -4.51
CA VAL A 214 12.95 14.66 -4.93
C VAL A 214 12.07 15.54 -4.04
N GLY A 215 12.63 16.08 -2.96
CA GLY A 215 11.89 16.96 -2.06
C GLY A 215 12.67 17.32 -0.81
N HIS A 216 11.97 17.96 0.13
CA HIS A 216 12.52 18.44 1.40
C HIS A 216 11.63 18.13 2.59
N VAL A 217 12.25 17.99 3.77
CA VAL A 217 11.59 17.94 5.06
C VAL A 217 11.25 19.36 5.52
N LEU A 218 9.96 19.66 5.64
CA LEU A 218 9.43 20.95 6.07
C LEU A 218 9.14 20.98 7.57
N THR A 219 8.93 19.83 8.19
CA THR A 219 8.83 19.69 9.64
C THR A 219 9.45 18.35 10.03
N PRO A 220 10.54 18.34 10.81
CA PRO A 220 11.14 17.10 11.27
C PRO A 220 10.24 16.42 12.31
N VAL A 221 10.33 15.10 12.39
CA VAL A 221 9.68 14.31 13.43
C VAL A 221 10.62 14.18 14.62
N THR A 222 10.12 14.41 15.83
CA THR A 222 10.89 14.22 17.06
C THR A 222 10.21 13.31 18.06
N GLY A 223 8.96 12.90 17.80
CA GLY A 223 8.16 12.10 18.71
C GLY A 223 7.44 10.94 18.04
N ILE A 224 6.67 10.22 18.85
CA ILE A 224 5.82 9.11 18.41
C ILE A 224 4.36 9.32 18.85
N GLY A 225 3.43 8.73 18.10
CA GLY A 225 1.99 8.80 18.32
C GLY A 225 1.33 7.43 18.48
N ARG A 226 0.05 7.46 18.88
CA ARG A 226 -0.79 6.27 19.09
C ARG A 226 -1.49 5.83 17.80
N PHE A 227 -0.74 5.37 16.82
CA PHE A 227 -1.30 4.87 15.56
C PHE A 227 -1.71 3.40 15.72
N ALA A 228 -2.99 3.14 15.98
CA ALA A 228 -3.49 1.82 16.39
C ALA A 228 -3.08 0.66 15.44
N GLY A 229 -2.98 0.93 14.14
CA GLY A 229 -2.56 -0.08 13.15
C GLY A 229 -1.12 -0.55 13.31
N THR A 230 -0.27 0.14 14.09
CA THR A 230 1.12 -0.29 14.39
C THR A 230 1.18 -1.59 15.18
N ARG A 231 0.08 -2.05 15.80
CA ARG A 231 0.03 -3.37 16.47
C ARG A 231 0.37 -4.53 15.54
N GLY A 232 0.08 -4.42 14.24
CA GLY A 232 0.38 -5.44 13.24
C GLY A 232 1.72 -5.23 12.51
N ALA A 233 2.58 -4.34 13.01
CA ALA A 233 3.85 -4.01 12.36
C ALA A 233 4.98 -3.85 13.40
N GLY A 234 6.09 -4.54 13.18
CA GLY A 234 7.27 -4.42 14.04
C GLY A 234 8.02 -3.08 13.90
N PRO A 235 9.06 -2.84 14.72
CA PRO A 235 9.85 -1.61 14.69
C PRO A 235 10.57 -1.45 13.34
N GLY A 236 10.54 -0.24 12.79
CA GLY A 236 11.17 0.10 11.51
C GLY A 236 10.47 -0.56 10.34
N ARG A 237 9.15 -0.76 10.42
CA ARG A 237 8.34 -1.33 9.35
C ARG A 237 7.30 -0.34 8.86
N LEU A 238 7.01 -0.43 7.58
CA LEU A 238 5.89 0.24 6.97
C LEU A 238 4.61 -0.42 7.45
N ARG A 239 3.82 0.34 8.21
CA ARG A 239 2.50 -0.10 8.67
C ARG A 239 1.43 0.19 7.63
N ALA A 240 1.50 1.35 6.99
CA ALA A 240 0.57 1.75 5.95
C ALA A 240 1.20 2.74 4.98
N ASN A 241 0.69 2.75 3.77
CA ASN A 241 0.87 3.81 2.79
C ASN A 241 -0.49 4.18 2.18
N HIS A 242 -0.73 5.47 2.01
CA HIS A 242 -1.83 6.01 1.21
C HIS A 242 -1.39 7.33 0.59
N ALA A 243 -2.25 7.92 -0.26
CA ALA A 243 -1.97 9.16 -0.99
C ALA A 243 -1.55 10.40 -0.16
N GLY A 244 -1.56 10.30 1.17
CA GLY A 244 -1.26 11.39 2.09
C GLY A 244 -0.44 10.99 3.31
N VAL A 245 -0.11 9.71 3.51
CA VAL A 245 0.60 9.24 4.69
C VAL A 245 1.45 8.04 4.34
N LEU A 246 2.69 8.06 4.81
CA LEU A 246 3.49 6.86 5.05
C LEU A 246 3.62 6.68 6.56
N ASP A 247 3.16 5.54 7.08
CA ASP A 247 3.07 5.26 8.52
C ASP A 247 4.13 4.24 8.91
N VAL A 248 4.98 4.59 9.87
CA VAL A 248 6.13 3.80 10.29
C VAL A 248 5.97 3.39 11.76
N SER A 249 6.04 2.09 12.02
CA SER A 249 6.01 1.56 13.39
C SER A 249 7.36 1.71 14.08
N THR A 250 7.33 2.14 15.35
CA THR A 250 8.47 2.06 16.29
C THR A 250 8.26 0.96 17.33
N ALA A 251 7.04 0.43 17.42
CA ALA A 251 6.65 -0.49 18.48
C ALA A 251 6.93 -1.95 18.10
N PRO A 252 7.28 -2.81 19.07
CA PRO A 252 7.15 -4.24 18.91
C PRO A 252 5.72 -4.62 18.52
N GLU A 253 5.58 -5.72 17.78
CA GLU A 253 4.28 -6.27 17.40
C GLU A 253 3.38 -6.49 18.63
N GLY A 254 2.07 -6.23 18.49
CA GLY A 254 1.09 -6.23 19.57
C GLY A 254 1.01 -4.90 20.35
N LEU A 255 2.04 -4.06 20.31
CA LEU A 255 2.07 -2.76 20.97
C LEU A 255 1.80 -1.61 19.98
N VAL A 256 1.57 -0.40 20.51
CA VAL A 256 1.27 0.79 19.70
C VAL A 256 2.41 1.78 19.81
N GLY A 257 2.85 2.33 18.68
CA GLY A 257 3.84 3.39 18.63
C GLY A 257 4.38 3.54 17.21
N GLY A 258 4.37 4.77 16.72
CA GLY A 258 4.88 5.07 15.39
C GLY A 258 4.89 6.56 15.09
N PHE A 259 5.26 6.90 13.87
CA PHE A 259 5.18 8.25 13.33
C PHE A 259 4.72 8.21 11.88
N GLN A 260 4.25 9.34 11.38
CA GLN A 260 3.76 9.45 10.02
C GLN A 260 4.57 10.49 9.24
N ILE A 261 4.80 10.21 7.96
CA ILE A 261 5.33 11.17 6.98
C ILE A 261 4.16 11.58 6.10
N ILE A 262 3.92 12.87 5.96
CA ILE A 262 2.76 13.41 5.24
C ILE A 262 3.19 14.56 4.31
N PRO A 263 2.54 14.71 3.13
CA PRO A 263 2.80 15.84 2.27
C PRO A 263 2.25 17.13 2.90
N TRP A 264 2.88 18.25 2.55
CA TRP A 264 2.52 19.58 3.01
C TRP A 264 1.04 19.91 2.86
N ASP A 265 0.41 19.51 1.75
CA ASP A 265 -1.02 19.78 1.50
C ASP A 265 -1.90 19.08 2.54
N HIS A 266 -1.60 17.81 2.86
CA HIS A 266 -2.35 17.08 3.87
C HIS A 266 -2.16 17.68 5.26
N ALA A 267 -0.94 18.13 5.58
CA ALA A 267 -0.66 18.83 6.84
C ALA A 267 -1.46 20.13 7.02
N ASN A 268 -2.03 20.66 5.92
CA ASN A 268 -2.81 21.90 5.89
C ASN A 268 -4.30 21.69 5.68
N ASP A 269 -4.75 20.44 5.56
CA ASP A 269 -6.16 20.13 5.58
C ASP A 269 -6.78 20.57 6.92
N SER A 270 -8.02 21.05 6.88
CA SER A 270 -8.75 21.50 8.08
C SER A 270 -8.91 20.39 9.13
N GLU A 271 -8.90 19.12 8.70
CA GLU A 271 -8.97 17.94 9.57
C GLU A 271 -7.63 17.63 10.28
N MET A 272 -6.54 18.26 9.86
CA MET A 272 -5.17 17.94 10.27
C MET A 272 -4.51 19.06 11.09
N TYR A 273 -5.29 19.98 11.66
CA TYR A 273 -4.77 21.13 12.43
C TYR A 273 -3.79 20.73 13.55
N TYR A 274 -3.95 19.54 14.12
CA TYR A 274 -3.12 19.01 15.20
C TYR A 274 -1.70 18.64 14.73
N VAL A 275 -1.46 18.39 13.44
CA VAL A 275 -0.13 18.04 12.91
C VAL A 275 0.89 19.13 13.27
N ARG A 276 0.50 20.39 13.08
CA ARG A 276 1.38 21.56 13.30
C ARG A 276 1.72 21.80 14.77
N THR A 277 0.93 21.25 15.70
CA THR A 277 1.11 21.44 17.15
C THR A 277 1.71 20.23 17.86
N ASN A 278 1.96 19.15 17.12
CA ASN A 278 2.43 17.88 17.65
C ASN A 278 3.76 17.46 16.97
N ARG A 279 4.36 16.35 17.42
CA ARG A 279 5.76 15.99 17.11
C ARG A 279 5.96 14.64 16.42
N GLN A 280 4.87 13.90 16.21
CA GLN A 280 4.83 12.56 15.62
C GLN A 280 4.54 12.55 14.11
N TRP A 281 4.60 13.72 13.48
CA TRP A 281 4.46 13.89 12.03
C TRP A 281 5.70 14.55 11.46
N MET A 282 6.28 13.91 10.45
CA MET A 282 7.20 14.55 9.53
C MET A 282 6.37 15.15 8.39
N VAL A 283 6.54 16.44 8.14
CA VAL A 283 5.90 17.11 7.00
C VAL A 283 6.93 17.29 5.91
N VAL A 284 6.57 16.94 4.69
CA VAL A 284 7.48 16.93 3.54
C VAL A 284 6.86 17.63 2.33
N GLY A 285 7.69 18.15 1.43
CA GLY A 285 7.24 18.90 0.26
C GLY A 285 8.17 18.75 -0.94
N PRO A 286 7.77 19.28 -2.11
CA PRO A 286 8.55 19.20 -3.35
C PRO A 286 9.86 19.99 -3.28
N VAL A 287 10.72 19.80 -4.27
CA VAL A 287 11.97 20.58 -4.43
C VAL A 287 11.65 22.05 -4.67
N ASP A 288 10.69 22.32 -5.55
CA ASP A 288 10.16 23.64 -5.81
C ASP A 288 8.75 23.76 -5.25
N MET A 289 8.55 24.62 -4.26
CA MET A 289 7.23 24.84 -3.63
C MET A 289 6.18 25.45 -4.58
N ARG A 290 6.57 25.85 -5.80
CA ARG A 290 5.65 26.23 -6.87
C ARG A 290 5.07 25.02 -7.61
N GLU A 291 5.74 23.88 -7.54
CA GLU A 291 5.16 22.60 -7.95
C GLU A 291 3.98 22.32 -7.02
N GLY A 292 2.86 21.88 -7.58
CA GLY A 292 1.60 21.74 -6.86
C GLY A 292 1.60 20.66 -5.79
N SER A 293 0.45 20.05 -5.55
CA SER A 293 0.32 19.09 -4.44
C SER A 293 1.27 17.90 -4.59
N TRP A 294 1.93 17.54 -3.49
CA TRP A 294 2.78 16.34 -3.42
C TRP A 294 2.02 15.10 -2.96
N ALA A 295 0.71 15.24 -2.70
CA ALA A 295 -0.17 14.11 -2.46
C ALA A 295 -0.33 13.24 -3.71
N SER A 296 -0.44 11.92 -3.51
CA SER A 296 -0.49 10.93 -4.60
C SER A 296 0.72 10.96 -5.55
N GLN A 297 1.87 11.50 -5.12
CA GLN A 297 3.08 11.55 -5.95
C GLN A 297 4.11 10.49 -5.53
N PRO A 298 4.86 9.91 -6.49
CA PRO A 298 5.99 9.05 -6.18
C PRO A 298 7.16 9.86 -5.59
N PRO A 299 8.08 9.19 -4.88
CA PRO A 299 8.01 7.79 -4.49
C PRO A 299 7.16 7.55 -3.23
N LEU A 300 6.93 8.58 -2.40
CA LEU A 300 6.40 8.40 -1.04
C LEU A 300 4.93 7.97 -1.03
N PHE A 301 4.08 8.57 -1.87
CA PHE A 301 2.63 8.46 -1.77
C PHE A 301 1.99 7.76 -2.99
N TRP A 302 2.81 7.16 -3.86
CA TRP A 302 2.36 6.43 -5.05
C TRP A 302 3.35 5.34 -5.48
N GLY A 303 2.84 4.16 -5.83
CA GLY A 303 3.51 3.15 -6.64
C GLY A 303 4.75 2.44 -6.05
N THR A 304 5.32 2.91 -4.94
CA THR A 304 6.63 2.42 -4.46
C THR A 304 6.52 1.58 -3.19
N PHE A 305 5.74 2.03 -2.21
CA PHE A 305 5.71 1.43 -0.88
C PHE A 305 4.48 0.55 -0.66
N TYR A 306 4.73 -0.62 -0.08
CA TYR A 306 3.75 -1.55 0.48
C TYR A 306 4.34 -2.22 1.73
N PRO A 307 3.52 -2.66 2.70
CA PRO A 307 4.02 -3.41 3.84
C PRO A 307 4.63 -4.73 3.35
N SER A 308 5.91 -4.98 3.62
CA SER A 308 6.55 -6.26 3.28
C SER A 308 7.59 -6.62 4.34
N TYR A 309 7.16 -7.38 5.35
CA TYR A 309 8.03 -7.89 6.40
C TYR A 309 7.33 -8.94 7.25
N ARG A 310 8.03 -10.01 7.64
CA ARG A 310 7.58 -10.92 8.70
C ARG A 310 8.71 -11.19 9.68
N ALA A 311 8.35 -11.28 10.97
CA ALA A 311 9.35 -11.57 12.00
C ALA A 311 10.00 -12.95 11.79
N SER A 312 9.22 -13.91 11.31
CA SER A 312 9.62 -15.31 11.11
C SER A 312 10.34 -15.60 9.79
N ASP A 313 10.64 -14.62 8.90
CA ASP A 313 11.22 -14.98 7.59
C ASP A 313 12.56 -15.73 7.68
N LEU A 314 13.29 -15.59 8.79
CA LEU A 314 14.56 -16.31 9.01
C LEU A 314 14.37 -17.80 9.34
N GLU A 315 13.14 -18.23 9.59
CA GLU A 315 12.79 -19.60 9.96
C GLU A 315 12.50 -20.48 8.73
N TYR A 316 12.44 -19.89 7.54
CA TYR A 316 12.11 -20.57 6.28
C TYR A 316 13.38 -20.91 5.47
N ASP A 317 13.31 -21.96 4.66
CA ASP A 317 14.44 -22.40 3.82
C ASP A 317 14.86 -21.34 2.78
N ASP A 318 13.91 -20.53 2.29
CA ASP A 318 14.13 -19.42 1.37
C ASP A 318 14.39 -18.08 2.07
N TRP A 319 14.84 -18.09 3.33
CA TRP A 319 15.05 -16.89 4.16
C TRP A 319 15.78 -15.75 3.44
N ALA A 320 16.78 -16.05 2.61
CA ALA A 320 17.55 -15.04 1.88
C ALA A 320 16.68 -14.26 0.90
N GLN A 321 15.80 -14.94 0.15
CA GLN A 321 14.86 -14.29 -0.75
C GLN A 321 13.84 -13.46 0.02
N ARG A 322 13.35 -13.98 1.14
CA ARG A 322 12.43 -13.23 2.00
C ARG A 322 13.08 -11.98 2.56
N LEU A 323 14.33 -12.04 3.00
CA LEU A 323 15.09 -10.88 3.44
C LEU A 323 15.19 -9.80 2.36
N LEU A 324 15.48 -10.20 1.13
CA LEU A 324 15.59 -9.30 -0.02
C LEU A 324 14.24 -8.70 -0.43
N SER A 325 13.13 -9.34 -0.08
CA SER A 325 11.78 -8.86 -0.36
C SER A 325 11.22 -7.85 0.65
N ARG A 326 12.01 -7.48 1.66
CA ARG A 326 11.55 -6.63 2.76
C ARG A 326 11.63 -5.14 2.44
N ALA A 327 10.66 -4.40 2.94
CA ALA A 327 10.76 -2.96 3.13
C ALA A 327 11.15 -2.67 4.60
N LEU A 328 12.26 -1.96 4.81
CA LEU A 328 12.79 -1.65 6.14
C LEU A 328 13.03 -0.16 6.30
N VAL A 329 12.74 0.37 7.48
CA VAL A 329 13.09 1.74 7.86
C VAL A 329 14.23 1.69 8.86
N LEU A 330 15.39 2.19 8.44
CA LEU A 330 16.57 2.38 9.26
C LEU A 330 16.65 3.84 9.71
N VAL A 331 17.39 4.08 10.79
CA VAL A 331 17.64 5.41 11.31
C VAL A 331 19.12 5.70 11.37
N ARG A 332 19.49 6.97 11.47
CA ARG A 332 20.86 7.39 11.74
C ARG A 332 20.87 8.47 12.81
N ARG A 333 21.74 8.32 13.79
CA ARG A 333 22.04 9.33 14.81
C ARG A 333 23.28 10.12 14.43
N GLY A 334 23.20 11.44 14.41
CA GLY A 334 24.32 12.31 14.03
C GLY A 334 24.90 11.95 12.65
N GLN A 335 26.21 11.74 12.61
CA GLN A 335 26.97 11.28 11.43
C GLN A 335 27.36 9.79 11.54
N GLY A 336 26.69 9.01 12.41
CA GLY A 336 26.99 7.60 12.61
C GLY A 336 26.49 6.70 11.48
N ASP A 337 26.58 5.38 11.69
CA ASP A 337 26.08 4.39 10.75
C ASP A 337 24.54 4.30 10.74
N TRP A 338 24.00 3.69 9.68
CA TRP A 338 22.59 3.30 9.66
C TRP A 338 22.35 2.15 10.64
N GLU A 339 21.35 2.29 11.48
CA GLU A 339 21.01 1.34 12.52
C GLU A 339 19.51 1.00 12.50
N PRO A 340 19.10 -0.12 13.12
CA PRO A 340 17.69 -0.45 13.26
C PRO A 340 16.89 0.63 14.00
N MET A 341 15.63 0.83 13.61
CA MET A 341 14.69 1.70 14.32
C MET A 341 14.66 1.36 15.83
N PRO A 342 14.74 2.36 16.73
CA PRO A 342 14.57 2.13 18.16
C PRO A 342 13.20 1.52 18.47
N ARG A 343 13.17 0.63 19.45
CA ARG A 343 11.95 -0.04 19.90
C ARG A 343 11.25 0.82 20.95
N ILE A 344 10.24 1.57 20.55
CA ILE A 344 9.53 2.54 21.39
C ILE A 344 8.03 2.30 21.26
N ALA A 345 7.35 2.15 22.39
CA ALA A 345 5.92 1.85 22.41
C ALA A 345 5.20 2.51 23.59
N PHE A 346 3.90 2.71 23.44
CA PHE A 346 3.00 3.08 24.51
C PHE A 346 2.57 1.84 25.31
N SER A 347 2.50 2.00 26.64
CA SER A 347 1.94 0.99 27.53
C SER A 347 1.27 1.64 28.74
N ARG A 348 0.07 1.16 29.08
CA ARG A 348 -0.62 1.55 30.33
C ARG A 348 0.09 1.09 31.59
N GLN A 349 0.98 0.10 31.48
CA GLN A 349 1.77 -0.42 32.59
C GLN A 349 3.06 0.37 32.82
N ALA A 350 3.45 1.24 31.88
CA ALA A 350 4.66 2.04 32.03
C ALA A 350 4.45 3.18 33.05
N PRO A 351 5.47 3.48 33.89
CA PRO A 351 5.47 4.67 34.73
C PRO A 351 5.34 5.96 33.90
N VAL A 352 4.68 6.97 34.45
CA VAL A 352 4.46 8.28 33.78
C VAL A 352 5.78 8.90 33.30
N ASP A 353 6.83 8.79 34.11
CA ASP A 353 8.16 9.34 33.84
C ASP A 353 9.18 8.25 33.48
N SER A 354 8.74 7.22 32.73
CA SER A 354 9.60 6.12 32.28
C SER A 354 10.83 6.64 31.51
N PRO A 355 12.06 6.51 32.06
CA PRO A 355 13.26 6.99 31.41
C PRO A 355 13.59 6.14 30.19
N ARG A 356 14.26 6.74 29.20
CA ARG A 356 14.75 5.99 28.04
C ARG A 356 15.79 4.97 28.51
N PRO A 357 15.59 3.66 28.27
CA PRO A 357 16.55 2.65 28.66
C PRO A 357 17.79 2.70 27.74
N GLN A 358 18.91 2.17 28.23
CA GLN A 358 20.13 2.01 27.42
C GLN A 358 19.97 0.92 26.34
N ALA A 359 19.16 -0.11 26.62
CA ALA A 359 18.87 -1.21 25.70
C ALA A 359 17.44 -1.72 25.90
N GLY A 360 16.88 -2.38 24.88
CA GLY A 360 15.55 -2.98 24.92
C GLY A 360 14.44 -2.06 24.43
N VAL A 361 13.22 -2.30 24.92
CA VAL A 361 12.03 -1.54 24.53
C VAL A 361 11.83 -0.38 25.49
N TRP A 362 11.74 0.84 24.97
CA TRP A 362 11.30 1.99 25.75
C TRP A 362 9.78 2.03 25.79
N LEU A 363 9.22 1.74 26.97
CA LEU A 363 7.78 1.85 27.20
C LEU A 363 7.45 3.23 27.77
N ILE A 364 6.67 4.00 27.03
CA ILE A 364 6.15 5.31 27.42
C ILE A 364 4.75 5.12 27.97
N HIS A 365 4.41 5.82 29.06
CA HIS A 365 3.07 5.75 29.64
C HIS A 365 1.98 6.08 28.61
N GLU A 366 0.98 5.22 28.51
CA GLU A 366 -0.20 5.45 27.67
C GLU A 366 -1.34 6.07 28.50
N PRO A 367 -1.72 7.33 28.25
CA PRO A 367 -2.88 7.92 28.90
C PRO A 367 -4.15 7.12 28.56
N PRO A 368 -5.06 6.89 29.52
CA PRO A 368 -6.25 6.07 29.32
C PRO A 368 -7.19 6.61 28.23
N SER A 369 -7.21 7.94 28.02
CA SER A 369 -8.02 8.60 27.00
C SER A 369 -7.20 9.01 25.79
N VAL A 370 -7.77 8.85 24.59
CA VAL A 370 -7.18 9.35 23.34
C VAL A 370 -7.15 10.87 23.26
N TYR A 371 -8.01 11.55 24.04
CA TYR A 371 -8.09 13.01 24.12
C TYR A 371 -7.13 13.62 25.14
N GLN A 372 -6.51 12.79 25.99
CA GLN A 372 -5.46 13.28 26.89
C GLN A 372 -4.17 13.50 26.09
N PRO A 373 -3.45 14.61 26.37
CA PRO A 373 -2.14 14.86 25.78
C PRO A 373 -1.19 13.69 26.02
N LEU A 374 -0.33 13.43 25.04
CA LEU A 374 0.75 12.46 25.20
C LEU A 374 1.78 12.99 26.21
N PRO A 375 2.42 12.11 27.00
CA PRO A 375 3.47 12.53 27.92
C PRO A 375 4.63 13.18 27.17
N PRO A 376 5.38 14.12 27.79
CA PRO A 376 6.49 14.82 27.14
C PRO A 376 7.52 13.89 26.48
N ALA A 377 7.79 12.74 27.09
CA ALA A 377 8.68 11.70 26.55
C ALA A 377 8.27 11.24 25.14
N ALA A 378 6.96 11.18 24.85
CA ALA A 378 6.47 10.82 23.52
C ALA A 378 6.86 11.87 22.47
N GLY A 379 6.89 13.15 22.83
CA GLY A 379 7.20 14.26 21.90
C GLY A 379 8.69 14.39 21.54
N SER A 380 9.58 13.80 22.33
CA SER A 380 11.04 13.82 22.14
C SER A 380 11.64 12.43 21.89
N ALA A 381 10.81 11.40 21.73
CA ALA A 381 11.24 10.01 21.62
C ALA A 381 12.24 9.72 20.48
N LEU A 382 12.19 10.52 19.42
CA LEU A 382 13.04 10.42 18.22
C LEU A 382 13.93 11.66 18.03
N ALA A 383 14.09 12.52 19.04
CA ALA A 383 14.80 13.79 18.93
C ALA A 383 16.30 13.66 18.55
N ASP A 384 16.90 12.50 18.82
CA ASP A 384 18.29 12.17 18.46
C ASP A 384 18.45 11.63 17.03
N ILE A 385 17.35 11.29 16.35
CA ILE A 385 17.38 10.75 14.99
C ILE A 385 17.57 11.89 13.98
N ARG A 386 18.62 11.78 13.16
CA ARG A 386 19.00 12.79 12.15
C ARG A 386 18.61 12.41 10.74
N ALA A 387 18.38 11.13 10.45
CA ALA A 387 17.86 10.71 9.16
C ALA A 387 17.11 9.39 9.27
N PHE A 388 16.22 9.17 8.31
CA PHE A 388 15.54 7.91 8.06
C PHE A 388 15.94 7.38 6.68
N ARG A 389 16.18 6.08 6.56
CA ARG A 389 16.39 5.40 5.28
C ARG A 389 15.32 4.35 5.12
N PHE A 390 14.53 4.49 4.06
CA PHE A 390 13.66 3.43 3.59
C PHE A 390 14.48 2.56 2.64
N SER A 391 14.79 1.34 3.05
CA SER A 391 15.37 0.31 2.19
C SER A 391 14.25 -0.47 1.54
N LEU A 392 14.21 -0.42 0.22
CA LEU A 392 13.14 -1.03 -0.58
C LEU A 392 13.51 -2.49 -0.94
N PRO A 393 12.50 -3.33 -1.21
CA PRO A 393 12.73 -4.69 -1.66
C PRO A 393 13.62 -4.74 -2.92
N LEU A 394 14.60 -5.63 -2.91
CA LEU A 394 15.43 -5.94 -4.08
C LEU A 394 14.79 -7.01 -4.97
N THR A 395 13.83 -7.75 -4.43
CA THR A 395 13.08 -8.80 -5.12
C THR A 395 11.63 -8.79 -4.64
N GLY A 396 10.69 -9.29 -5.44
CA GLY A 396 9.32 -9.49 -4.97
C GLY A 396 9.20 -10.74 -4.08
N PHE A 397 8.32 -10.73 -3.07
CA PHE A 397 7.98 -11.90 -2.26
C PHE A 397 7.06 -12.91 -2.98
N TRP A 398 7.44 -14.18 -3.06
CA TRP A 398 6.62 -15.27 -3.63
C TRP A 398 6.64 -16.49 -2.70
N PRO A 399 5.51 -16.92 -2.13
CA PRO A 399 5.48 -18.07 -1.24
C PRO A 399 5.67 -19.38 -2.02
N GLU A 400 6.23 -20.40 -1.36
CA GLU A 400 6.29 -21.75 -1.92
C GLU A 400 4.90 -22.38 -1.99
N GLU A 401 4.73 -23.42 -2.81
CA GLU A 401 3.45 -24.10 -2.95
C GLU A 401 3.07 -24.84 -1.65
N GLY A 402 1.87 -24.58 -1.14
CA GLY A 402 1.40 -25.17 0.12
C GLY A 402 1.76 -24.36 1.37
N GLU A 403 2.62 -23.35 1.27
CA GLU A 403 2.80 -22.39 2.34
C GLU A 403 1.57 -21.47 2.41
N SER A 404 0.75 -21.67 3.43
CA SER A 404 -0.18 -20.63 3.82
C SER A 404 0.64 -19.52 4.51
N ASP A 405 0.65 -18.34 3.91
CA ASP A 405 1.30 -17.16 4.49
C ASP A 405 0.45 -16.60 5.64
N GLY A 406 0.24 -17.43 6.67
CA GLY A 406 -0.63 -17.15 7.79
C GLY A 406 -2.11 -17.44 7.56
N ALA A 407 -2.51 -18.39 6.70
CA ALA A 407 -3.82 -19.04 6.83
C ALA A 407 -3.67 -20.17 7.86
N ALA A 408 -4.54 -20.21 8.87
CA ALA A 408 -4.50 -21.34 9.80
C ALA A 408 -5.00 -22.59 9.06
N GLU A 409 -4.39 -23.74 9.33
CA GLU A 409 -5.10 -25.01 9.20
C GLU A 409 -6.31 -24.96 10.16
N ASP A 410 -7.46 -25.48 9.68
CA ASP A 410 -8.82 -25.28 10.20
C ASP A 410 -8.99 -25.42 11.72
#